data_AF-A0A1L9BEX6-F1
#
_entry.id   AF-A0A1L9BEX6-F1
#
_cell.length_a   1.000
_cell.length_b   1.000
_cell.length_c   1.000
_cell.angle_alpha   90.00
_cell.angle_beta   90.00
_cell.angle_gamma   90.00
#
_symmetry.space_group_name_H-M   'P 1'
#
loop_
_entity.id
_entity.type
_entity.pdbx_description
1 polymer ?
#
loop_
_entity_poly.entity_id
_entity_poly.type
_entity_poly.pdbx_seq_one_letter_code
_entity_poly.pdbx_strand_id
1 'polypeptide(L)'
;MAESPENTSPALTLLERARHHVRTRSRSAAYYQSADRFSEVFLGKTFQVEPDYYRAVGTDYSAIDWLYEELGQDEALTREALDAVTDQLQEMTRPGPARAALEPLQAALHAPSCSLLDVCRALLGAITVLGEDSLGARGFPAALVRDWLALWSDRVWRQNSQQARLTLLIQVMRASPEDRPGRLAALGDEQDALSPRGTHFEQGVHEYLERYAETGASSVALVGGLPFARALTPRDLEKLLGVLREGSDFLGGVARLLRFAQDVRFDPSEPLNSGVMGYAAEQRQRLTEINATRLPREELDTRLKREWADYSARLRQELDAVVAGLGDEPLRPLLQTFVQSVWAISTRLAEAGHDPRPGT
;
A
#
# COMPACT_ATOMS: atom_id res chain seq x y z
N MET A 1 9.96 12.12 42.67
CA MET A 1 10.50 12.83 41.51
C MET A 1 9.36 12.98 40.54
N ALA A 2 8.97 14.22 40.23
CA ALA A 2 7.87 14.50 39.32
C ALA A 2 8.25 14.02 37.91
N GLU A 3 7.36 13.26 37.28
CA GLU A 3 7.41 12.95 35.85
C GLU A 3 7.41 14.28 35.09
N SER A 4 8.47 14.53 34.32
CA SER A 4 8.50 15.67 33.40
C SER A 4 7.39 15.47 32.37
N PRO A 5 6.57 16.47 32.04
CA PRO A 5 5.65 16.35 30.92
C PRO A 5 6.51 16.13 29.67
N GLU A 6 6.40 14.95 29.07
CA GLU A 6 7.05 14.65 27.80
C GLU A 6 6.55 15.69 26.78
N ASN A 7 7.46 16.51 26.26
CA ASN A 7 7.23 17.33 25.09
C ASN A 7 7.14 16.38 23.88
N THR A 8 6.03 15.67 23.75
CA THR A 8 5.75 14.82 22.60
C THR A 8 5.66 15.72 21.37
N SER A 9 6.46 15.42 20.32
CA SER A 9 6.44 16.21 19.08
C SER A 9 4.99 16.37 18.57
N PRO A 10 4.56 17.57 18.11
CA PRO A 10 3.22 17.75 17.54
C PRO A 10 2.90 16.75 16.43
N ALA A 11 3.90 16.38 15.63
CA ALA A 11 3.76 15.37 14.58
C ALA A 11 3.51 13.96 15.15
N LEU A 12 4.10 13.61 16.30
CA LEU A 12 3.85 12.32 16.96
C LEU A 12 2.43 12.28 17.57
N THR A 13 1.99 13.37 18.19
CA THR A 13 0.60 13.50 18.65
C THR A 13 -0.40 13.38 17.49
N LEU A 14 -0.09 13.98 16.34
CA LEU A 14 -0.89 13.91 15.14
C LEU A 14 -1.03 12.46 14.63
N LEU A 15 0.11 11.75 14.56
CA LEU A 15 0.21 10.36 14.15
C LEU A 15 -0.65 9.42 15.02
N GLU A 16 -0.55 9.54 16.35
CA GLU A 16 -1.32 8.73 17.30
C GLU A 16 -2.84 8.92 17.15
N ARG A 17 -3.27 10.15 16.90
CA ARG A 17 -4.68 10.51 16.74
C ARG A 17 -5.23 10.05 15.40
N ALA A 18 -4.49 10.24 14.32
CA ALA A 18 -4.89 9.76 13.01
C ALA A 18 -5.06 8.23 13.03
N ARG A 19 -4.15 7.51 13.70
CA ARG A 19 -4.28 6.08 13.95
C ARG A 19 -5.58 5.70 14.66
N HIS A 20 -5.98 6.48 15.66
CA HIS A 20 -7.25 6.22 16.37
C HIS A 20 -8.44 6.30 15.41
N HIS A 21 -8.50 7.31 14.53
CA HIS A 21 -9.57 7.44 13.53
C HIS A 21 -9.63 6.27 12.55
N VAL A 22 -8.48 5.81 12.04
CA VAL A 22 -8.45 4.65 11.14
C VAL A 22 -8.99 3.40 11.84
N ARG A 23 -8.61 3.18 13.10
CA ARG A 23 -9.04 2.00 13.87
C ARG A 23 -10.53 2.02 14.24
N THR A 24 -11.06 3.16 14.69
CA THR A 24 -12.46 3.25 15.13
C THR A 24 -13.44 3.09 13.99
N ARG A 25 -13.04 3.51 12.80
CA ARG A 25 -13.91 3.45 11.65
C ARG A 25 -13.74 2.09 10.90
N SER A 26 -12.61 1.39 11.03
CA SER A 26 -12.28 0.18 10.23
C SER A 26 -13.36 -0.90 10.27
N ARG A 27 -13.69 -1.48 9.11
CA ARG A 27 -14.73 -2.51 8.96
C ARG A 27 -14.42 -3.83 9.67
N SER A 28 -13.15 -4.09 10.02
CA SER A 28 -12.75 -5.34 10.70
C SER A 28 -11.53 -5.14 11.58
N ALA A 29 -11.62 -5.59 12.83
CA ALA A 29 -10.49 -5.61 13.74
C ALA A 29 -9.31 -6.44 13.22
N ALA A 30 -9.60 -7.53 12.52
CA ALA A 30 -8.59 -8.41 11.94
C ALA A 30 -7.76 -7.72 10.85
N TYR A 31 -8.33 -6.73 10.14
CA TYR A 31 -7.67 -6.02 9.05
C TYR A 31 -6.52 -5.16 9.55
N TYR A 32 -6.78 -4.24 10.49
CA TYR A 32 -5.71 -3.42 11.05
C TYR A 32 -4.76 -4.20 11.96
N GLN A 33 -5.22 -5.27 12.63
CA GLN A 33 -4.32 -6.13 13.42
C GLN A 33 -3.31 -6.87 12.55
N SER A 34 -3.71 -7.27 11.34
CA SER A 34 -2.80 -7.88 10.36
C SER A 34 -1.77 -6.88 9.86
N ALA A 35 -2.18 -5.63 9.61
CA ALA A 35 -1.28 -4.54 9.23
C ALA A 35 -0.33 -4.14 10.39
N ASP A 36 -0.82 -4.06 11.63
CA ASP A 36 0.02 -3.83 12.82
C ASP A 36 1.06 -4.94 12.98
N ARG A 37 0.67 -6.20 12.79
CA ARG A 37 1.57 -7.35 12.88
C ARG A 37 2.55 -7.40 11.73
N PHE A 38 2.13 -6.99 10.53
CA PHE A 38 3.02 -6.79 9.38
C PHE A 38 4.08 -5.77 9.76
N SER A 39 3.70 -4.58 10.18
CA SER A 39 4.64 -3.52 10.58
C SER A 39 5.49 -3.85 11.81
N GLU A 40 4.97 -4.62 12.77
CA GLU A 40 5.76 -5.10 13.91
C GLU A 40 6.88 -6.04 13.47
N VAL A 41 6.57 -7.05 12.66
CA VAL A 41 7.59 -7.97 12.15
C VAL A 41 8.55 -7.23 11.23
N PHE A 42 7.99 -6.33 10.43
CA PHE A 42 8.70 -5.63 9.38
C PHE A 42 9.63 -4.55 9.94
N LEU A 43 9.05 -3.49 10.47
CA LEU A 43 9.78 -2.34 11.01
C LEU A 43 10.31 -2.63 12.41
N GLY A 44 9.50 -3.27 13.26
CA GLY A 44 9.88 -3.53 14.65
C GLY A 44 11.00 -4.55 14.80
N LYS A 45 10.88 -5.74 14.18
CA LYS A 45 11.88 -6.81 14.34
C LYS A 45 13.07 -6.68 13.39
N THR A 46 12.84 -6.32 12.13
CA THR A 46 13.94 -6.25 11.14
C THR A 46 14.74 -4.97 11.29
N PHE A 47 14.07 -3.82 11.44
CA PHE A 47 14.71 -2.50 11.46
C PHE A 47 14.86 -1.89 12.87
N GLN A 48 14.38 -2.58 13.91
CA GLN A 48 14.40 -2.11 15.31
C GLN A 48 13.72 -0.74 15.49
N VAL A 49 12.63 -0.51 14.75
CA VAL A 49 11.78 0.66 14.91
C VAL A 49 11.02 0.56 16.23
N GLU A 50 10.84 1.68 16.93
CA GLU A 50 10.09 1.71 18.18
C GLU A 50 8.57 1.49 17.97
N PRO A 51 7.87 0.87 18.95
CA PRO A 51 6.44 0.55 18.87
C PRO A 51 5.52 1.66 18.39
N ASP A 52 5.77 2.89 18.81
CA ASP A 52 4.88 4.01 18.49
C ASP A 52 4.99 4.43 17.02
N TYR A 53 6.18 4.29 16.42
CA TYR A 53 6.42 4.62 15.02
C TYR A 53 5.96 3.51 14.07
N TYR A 54 6.26 2.23 14.33
CA TYR A 54 5.84 1.19 13.39
C TYR A 54 4.35 0.88 13.43
N ARG A 55 3.70 0.96 14.59
CA ARG A 55 2.23 0.76 14.68
C ARG A 55 1.50 1.86 13.94
N ALA A 56 2.05 3.06 13.93
CA ALA A 56 1.52 4.16 13.15
C ALA A 56 1.70 3.95 11.64
N VAL A 57 2.92 3.65 11.19
CA VAL A 57 3.21 3.36 9.78
C VAL A 57 2.44 2.12 9.27
N GLY A 58 2.15 1.15 10.14
CA GLY A 58 1.24 0.04 9.83
C GLY A 58 -0.22 0.41 9.71
N THR A 59 -0.66 1.51 10.32
CA THR A 59 -2.04 1.99 10.20
C THR A 59 -2.27 2.73 8.89
N ASP A 60 -1.23 3.41 8.35
CA ASP A 60 -1.23 4.02 7.02
C ASP A 60 -1.54 3.02 5.91
N TYR A 61 -1.10 1.76 6.09
CA TYR A 61 -1.32 0.68 5.14
C TYR A 61 -2.78 0.56 4.70
N SER A 62 -3.71 0.85 5.62
CA SER A 62 -5.15 0.74 5.41
C SER A 62 -5.88 2.05 5.13
N ALA A 63 -5.26 3.20 5.45
CA ALA A 63 -5.97 4.48 5.46
C ALA A 63 -6.18 5.02 4.04
N ILE A 64 -5.14 4.95 3.19
CA ILE A 64 -5.19 5.46 1.81
C ILE A 64 -6.14 4.60 0.97
N ASP A 65 -5.99 3.28 1.00
CA ASP A 65 -6.87 2.37 0.25
C ASP A 65 -8.34 2.62 0.61
N TRP A 66 -8.60 2.83 1.89
CA TRP A 66 -9.94 3.13 2.34
C TRP A 66 -10.44 4.52 1.94
N LEU A 67 -9.61 5.56 1.91
CA LEU A 67 -9.99 6.87 1.39
C LEU A 67 -10.59 6.74 -0.01
N TYR A 68 -9.91 5.99 -0.89
CA TYR A 68 -10.36 5.80 -2.27
C TYR A 68 -11.58 4.88 -2.39
N GLU A 69 -11.78 3.94 -1.46
CA GLU A 69 -13.04 3.21 -1.34
C GLU A 69 -14.21 4.10 -0.93
N GLU A 70 -14.03 4.95 0.10
CA GLU A 70 -15.06 5.85 0.64
C GLU A 70 -15.52 6.85 -0.43
N LEU A 71 -14.56 7.48 -1.11
CA LEU A 71 -14.85 8.39 -2.23
C LEU A 71 -15.65 7.67 -3.34
N GLY A 72 -15.42 6.37 -3.54
CA GLY A 72 -16.02 5.59 -4.62
C GLY A 72 -17.43 5.04 -4.35
N GLN A 73 -18.02 5.23 -3.16
CA GLN A 73 -19.28 4.56 -2.78
C GLN A 73 -20.54 5.29 -3.27
N ASP A 74 -20.58 6.62 -3.20
CA ASP A 74 -21.86 7.36 -3.25
C ASP A 74 -22.05 8.23 -4.50
N GLU A 75 -20.97 8.73 -5.11
CA GLU A 75 -21.06 9.68 -6.22
C GLU A 75 -20.21 9.33 -7.44
N ALA A 76 -20.58 9.94 -8.57
CA ALA A 76 -19.80 9.88 -9.78
C ALA A 76 -18.51 10.68 -9.67
N LEU A 77 -17.43 10.05 -9.19
CA LEU A 77 -16.13 10.71 -9.18
C LEU A 77 -15.64 10.97 -10.60
N THR A 78 -15.11 12.16 -10.79
CA THR A 78 -14.36 12.53 -11.99
C THR A 78 -12.88 12.24 -11.78
N ARG A 79 -12.15 12.12 -12.89
CA ARG A 79 -10.70 12.05 -12.86
C ARG A 79 -10.09 13.26 -12.14
N GLU A 80 -10.61 14.45 -12.42
CA GLU A 80 -10.17 15.71 -11.80
C GLU A 80 -10.32 15.71 -10.27
N ALA A 81 -11.42 15.17 -9.74
CA ALA A 81 -11.62 15.07 -8.29
C ALA A 81 -10.59 14.15 -7.62
N LEU A 82 -10.28 13.01 -8.26
CA LEU A 82 -9.29 12.07 -7.76
C LEU A 82 -7.86 12.58 -7.91
N ASP A 83 -7.55 13.32 -8.97
CA ASP A 83 -6.26 13.99 -9.15
C ASP A 83 -6.08 15.07 -8.06
N ALA A 84 -7.12 15.84 -7.73
CA ALA A 84 -7.08 16.83 -6.64
C ALA A 84 -6.85 16.20 -5.25
N VAL A 85 -7.39 15.01 -5.00
CA VAL A 85 -7.10 14.24 -3.78
C VAL A 85 -5.64 13.77 -3.78
N THR A 86 -5.19 13.21 -4.91
CA THR A 86 -3.82 12.72 -5.10
C THR A 86 -2.80 13.83 -4.86
N ASP A 87 -3.04 15.03 -5.39
CA ASP A 87 -2.18 16.21 -5.22
C ASP A 87 -2.11 16.68 -3.76
N GLN A 88 -3.24 16.70 -3.05
CA GLN A 88 -3.29 17.07 -1.63
C GLN A 88 -2.52 16.09 -0.74
N LEU A 89 -2.59 14.79 -1.04
CA LEU A 89 -1.80 13.77 -0.36
C LEU A 89 -0.31 13.91 -0.71
N GLN A 90 -0.01 14.16 -1.99
CA GLN A 90 1.36 14.31 -2.47
C GLN A 90 2.07 15.51 -1.85
N GLU A 91 1.35 16.62 -1.64
CA GLU A 91 1.88 17.81 -0.99
C GLU A 91 2.47 17.51 0.40
N MET A 92 1.86 16.57 1.14
CA MET A 92 2.30 16.18 2.48
C MET A 92 3.62 15.40 2.50
N THR A 93 4.15 15.00 1.34
CA THR A 93 5.49 14.40 1.21
C THR A 93 6.62 15.44 1.19
N ARG A 94 6.27 16.73 1.15
CA ARG A 94 7.22 17.85 1.18
C ARG A 94 7.32 18.41 2.60
N PRO A 95 8.52 18.54 3.20
CA PRO A 95 8.65 18.94 4.59
C PRO A 95 8.03 20.30 4.93
N GLY A 96 8.21 21.31 4.08
CA GLY A 96 7.64 22.65 4.31
C GLY A 96 6.11 22.64 4.45
N PRO A 97 5.38 22.18 3.42
CA PRO A 97 3.92 22.00 3.51
C PRO A 97 3.47 21.10 4.65
N ALA A 98 4.16 19.97 4.87
CA ALA A 98 3.82 19.04 5.95
C ALA A 98 3.92 19.70 7.33
N ARG A 99 4.98 20.48 7.60
CA ARG A 99 5.15 21.24 8.85
C ARG A 99 4.06 22.30 9.02
N ALA A 100 3.75 23.04 7.96
CA ALA A 100 2.70 24.06 7.97
C ALA A 100 1.30 23.47 8.24
N ALA A 101 1.08 22.20 7.86
CA ALA A 101 -0.19 21.52 8.03
C ALA A 101 -0.38 20.86 9.41
N LEU A 102 0.65 20.79 10.27
CA LEU A 102 0.55 20.10 11.57
C LEU A 102 -0.57 20.65 12.46
N GLU A 103 -0.60 21.97 12.69
CA GLU A 103 -1.62 22.59 13.55
C GLU A 103 -3.04 22.51 12.96
N PRO A 104 -3.28 22.86 11.68
CA PRO A 104 -4.59 22.71 11.06
C PRO A 104 -5.11 21.26 11.08
N LEU A 105 -4.25 20.28 10.77
CA LEU A 105 -4.64 18.87 10.76
C LEU A 105 -4.88 18.36 12.18
N GLN A 106 -4.11 18.81 13.17
CA GLN A 106 -4.38 18.48 14.56
C GLN A 106 -5.77 18.98 14.97
N ALA A 107 -6.15 20.21 14.63
CA ALA A 107 -7.49 20.73 14.88
C ALA A 107 -8.57 19.91 14.15
N ALA A 108 -8.34 19.56 12.88
CA ALA A 108 -9.26 18.73 12.10
C ALA A 108 -9.48 17.34 12.72
N LEU A 109 -8.43 16.69 13.21
CA LEU A 109 -8.54 15.38 13.89
C LEU A 109 -9.30 15.45 15.22
N HIS A 110 -9.44 16.62 15.84
CA HIS A 110 -10.31 16.80 17.02
C HIS A 110 -11.78 17.01 16.65
N ALA A 111 -12.08 17.33 15.38
CA ALA A 111 -13.45 17.56 14.96
C ALA A 111 -14.23 16.23 14.90
N PRO A 112 -15.48 16.21 15.38
CA PRO A 112 -16.35 15.02 15.28
C PRO A 112 -16.57 14.53 13.85
N SER A 113 -16.48 15.43 12.87
CA SER A 113 -16.71 15.18 11.45
C SER A 113 -15.41 15.12 10.61
N CYS A 114 -14.29 14.75 11.22
CA CYS A 114 -13.00 14.68 10.54
C CYS A 114 -13.07 13.85 9.25
N SER A 115 -12.58 14.38 8.13
CA SER A 115 -12.58 13.66 6.85
C SER A 115 -11.47 12.59 6.81
N LEU A 116 -11.68 11.49 6.08
CA LEU A 116 -10.62 10.47 5.90
C LEU A 116 -9.43 11.03 5.10
N LEU A 117 -9.66 12.04 4.26
CA LEU A 117 -8.60 12.79 3.59
C LEU A 117 -7.69 13.50 4.59
N ASP A 118 -8.24 14.21 5.58
CA ASP A 118 -7.43 14.87 6.61
C ASP A 118 -6.67 13.86 7.47
N VAL A 119 -7.26 12.69 7.74
CA VAL A 119 -6.55 11.59 8.41
C VAL A 119 -5.35 11.14 7.57
N CYS A 120 -5.52 10.90 6.27
CA CYS A 120 -4.42 10.49 5.40
C CYS A 120 -3.34 11.57 5.27
N ARG A 121 -3.74 12.84 5.14
CA ARG A 121 -2.81 13.99 5.12
C ARG A 121 -2.02 14.10 6.41
N ALA A 122 -2.67 13.88 7.55
CA ALA A 122 -2.05 13.89 8.87
C ALA A 122 -0.98 12.81 9.02
N LEU A 123 -1.27 11.59 8.55
CA LEU A 123 -0.32 10.47 8.58
C LEU A 123 0.90 10.73 7.70
N LEU A 124 0.68 11.07 6.42
CA LEU A 124 1.75 11.37 5.47
C LEU A 124 2.61 12.55 5.92
N GLY A 125 1.97 13.62 6.41
CA GLY A 125 2.65 14.80 6.91
C GLY A 125 3.47 14.50 8.16
N ALA A 126 2.92 13.75 9.12
CA ALA A 126 3.62 13.34 10.32
C ALA A 126 4.85 12.49 10.01
N ILE A 127 4.74 11.47 9.15
CA ILE A 127 5.87 10.62 8.74
C ILE A 127 6.95 11.44 8.06
N THR A 128 6.57 12.36 7.16
CA THR A 128 7.51 13.22 6.44
C THR A 128 8.33 14.08 7.41
N VAL A 129 7.65 14.74 8.35
CA VAL A 129 8.28 15.63 9.35
C VAL A 129 9.15 14.83 10.32
N LEU A 130 8.59 13.79 10.94
CA LEU A 130 9.29 12.96 11.92
C LEU A 130 10.48 12.25 11.28
N GLY A 131 10.35 11.85 10.02
CA GLY A 131 11.43 11.18 9.29
C GLY A 131 12.60 12.10 9.01
N GLU A 132 12.34 13.31 8.50
CA GLU A 132 13.38 14.33 8.30
C GLU A 132 14.06 14.69 9.63
N ASP A 133 13.28 14.95 10.69
CA ASP A 133 13.80 15.30 12.01
C ASP A 133 14.63 14.16 12.63
N SER A 134 14.17 12.92 12.51
CA SER A 134 14.86 11.73 13.05
C SER A 134 16.21 11.48 12.36
N LEU A 135 16.27 11.61 11.02
CA LEU A 135 17.52 11.45 10.29
C LEU A 135 18.48 12.61 10.59
N GLY A 136 17.97 13.84 10.64
CA GLY A 136 18.75 15.03 10.99
C GLY A 136 19.35 14.95 12.40
N ALA A 137 18.55 14.59 13.40
CA ALA A 137 19.00 14.43 14.79
C ALA A 137 20.08 13.34 14.96
N ARG A 138 20.04 12.30 14.11
CA ARG A 138 21.05 11.22 14.08
C ARG A 138 22.28 11.56 13.22
N GLY A 139 22.37 12.78 12.69
CA GLY A 139 23.53 13.25 11.93
C GLY A 139 23.67 12.66 10.53
N PHE A 140 22.57 12.19 9.92
CA PHE A 140 22.60 11.71 8.55
C PHE A 140 22.89 12.88 7.58
N PRO A 141 23.67 12.65 6.50
CA PRO A 141 23.96 13.69 5.52
C PRO A 141 22.68 14.24 4.87
N ALA A 142 22.60 15.57 4.68
CA ALA A 142 21.42 16.21 4.08
C ALA A 142 21.10 15.68 2.66
N ALA A 143 22.12 15.27 1.90
CA ALA A 143 21.93 14.61 0.60
C ALA A 143 21.15 13.30 0.74
N LEU A 144 21.51 12.48 1.73
CA LEU A 144 20.87 11.21 1.99
C LEU A 144 19.42 11.37 2.51
N VAL A 145 19.15 12.43 3.28
CA VAL A 145 17.78 12.79 3.70
C VAL A 145 16.93 13.19 2.48
N ARG A 146 17.48 13.99 1.56
CA ARG A 146 16.80 14.32 0.29
C ARG A 146 16.56 13.07 -0.56
N ASP A 147 17.50 12.13 -0.53
CA ASP A 147 17.33 10.89 -1.28
C ASP A 147 16.16 10.05 -0.74
N TRP A 148 16.06 9.92 0.58
CA TRP A 148 14.91 9.28 1.20
C TRP A 148 13.60 10.02 0.86
N LEU A 149 13.56 11.35 1.01
CA LEU A 149 12.37 12.16 0.69
C LEU A 149 11.92 11.98 -0.75
N ALA A 150 12.86 11.91 -1.71
CA ALA A 150 12.54 11.68 -3.11
C ALA A 150 11.91 10.30 -3.33
N LEU A 151 12.44 9.25 -2.70
CA LEU A 151 11.86 7.91 -2.80
C LEU A 151 10.50 7.82 -2.10
N TRP A 152 10.37 8.43 -0.92
CA TRP A 152 9.10 8.53 -0.17
C TRP A 152 8.02 9.21 -1.02
N SER A 153 8.35 10.36 -1.61
CA SER A 153 7.46 11.13 -2.48
C SER A 153 7.03 10.33 -3.72
N ASP A 154 7.97 9.61 -4.36
CA ASP A 154 7.66 8.71 -5.49
C ASP A 154 6.73 7.56 -5.09
N ARG A 155 6.96 6.92 -3.94
CA ARG A 155 6.10 5.81 -3.50
C ARG A 155 4.69 6.24 -3.15
N VAL A 156 4.53 7.37 -2.47
CA VAL A 156 3.21 7.93 -2.15
C VAL A 156 2.48 8.32 -3.44
N TRP A 157 3.17 8.96 -4.39
CA TRP A 157 2.58 9.33 -5.68
C TRP A 157 2.04 8.12 -6.43
N ARG A 158 2.87 7.07 -6.55
CA ARG A 158 2.50 5.83 -7.26
C ARG A 158 1.32 5.13 -6.59
N GLN A 159 1.33 4.99 -5.26
CA GLN A 159 0.21 4.41 -4.50
C GLN A 159 -1.09 5.16 -4.79
N ASN A 160 -1.09 6.48 -4.62
CA ASN A 160 -2.29 7.30 -4.78
C ASN A 160 -2.78 7.31 -6.23
N SER A 161 -1.87 7.38 -7.20
CA SER A 161 -2.20 7.31 -8.63
C SER A 161 -2.82 5.97 -9.01
N GLN A 162 -2.30 4.87 -8.45
CA GLN A 162 -2.85 3.55 -8.65
C GLN A 162 -4.24 3.43 -8.04
N GLN A 163 -4.44 3.92 -6.81
CA GLN A 163 -5.75 3.89 -6.15
C GLN A 163 -6.78 4.75 -6.90
N ALA A 164 -6.41 5.95 -7.33
CA ALA A 164 -7.25 6.81 -8.17
C ALA A 164 -7.70 6.08 -9.45
N ARG A 165 -6.75 5.44 -10.17
CA ARG A 165 -7.06 4.66 -11.37
C ARG A 165 -8.00 3.50 -11.06
N LEU A 166 -7.72 2.74 -10.00
CA LEU A 166 -8.54 1.60 -9.58
C LEU A 166 -9.96 2.02 -9.22
N THR A 167 -10.14 3.12 -8.48
CA THR A 167 -11.46 3.64 -8.14
C THR A 167 -12.30 3.92 -9.38
N LEU A 168 -11.74 4.55 -10.41
CA LEU A 168 -12.47 4.82 -11.65
C LEU A 168 -12.87 3.53 -12.39
N LEU A 169 -11.96 2.56 -12.49
CA LEU A 169 -12.24 1.26 -13.11
C LEU A 169 -13.35 0.52 -12.36
N ILE A 170 -13.26 0.49 -11.02
CA ILE A 170 -14.25 -0.14 -10.14
C ILE A 170 -15.62 0.52 -10.29
N GLN A 171 -15.69 1.86 -10.39
CA GLN A 171 -16.95 2.57 -10.63
C GLN A 171 -17.61 2.14 -11.94
N VAL A 172 -16.85 1.99 -13.01
CA VAL A 172 -17.36 1.51 -14.30
C VAL A 172 -17.89 0.09 -14.20
N MET A 173 -17.16 -0.79 -13.50
CA MET A 173 -17.55 -2.19 -13.34
C MET A 173 -18.79 -2.37 -12.45
N ARG A 174 -18.99 -1.48 -11.46
CA ARG A 174 -20.17 -1.45 -10.59
C ARG A 174 -21.38 -0.72 -11.20
N ALA A 175 -21.16 0.10 -12.23
CA ALA A 175 -22.22 0.90 -12.82
C ALA A 175 -23.35 0.03 -13.41
N SER A 176 -24.58 0.52 -13.25
CA SER A 176 -25.77 0.01 -13.94
C SER A 176 -25.57 0.07 -15.47
N PRO A 177 -26.28 -0.78 -16.25
CA PRO A 177 -26.24 -0.68 -17.71
C PRO A 177 -26.55 0.72 -18.24
N GLU A 178 -27.42 1.46 -17.56
CA GLU A 178 -27.84 2.81 -17.92
C GLU A 178 -26.72 3.85 -17.70
N ASP A 179 -25.99 3.76 -16.59
CA ASP A 179 -24.95 4.73 -16.23
C ASP A 179 -23.58 4.42 -16.86
N ARG A 180 -23.34 3.15 -17.22
CA ARG A 180 -22.05 2.66 -17.69
C ARG A 180 -21.47 3.41 -18.88
N PRO A 181 -22.23 3.79 -19.94
CA PRO A 181 -21.67 4.56 -21.06
C PRO A 181 -21.06 5.90 -20.62
N GLY A 182 -21.72 6.61 -19.70
CA GLY A 182 -21.21 7.86 -19.15
C GLY A 182 -19.93 7.66 -18.33
N ARG A 183 -19.87 6.58 -17.53
CA ARG A 183 -18.68 6.24 -16.75
C ARG A 183 -17.50 5.80 -17.63
N LEU A 184 -17.78 5.05 -18.69
CA LEU A 184 -16.76 4.65 -19.69
C LEU A 184 -16.17 5.87 -20.40
N ALA A 185 -17.00 6.83 -20.80
CA ALA A 185 -16.53 8.06 -21.43
C ALA A 185 -15.59 8.85 -20.50
N ALA A 186 -15.87 8.87 -19.20
CA ALA A 186 -15.05 9.56 -18.20
C ALA A 186 -13.66 8.92 -17.96
N LEU A 187 -13.45 7.65 -18.34
CA LEU A 187 -12.14 7.00 -18.26
C LEU A 187 -11.16 7.52 -19.33
N GLY A 188 -11.64 8.08 -20.44
CA GLY A 188 -10.78 8.50 -21.54
C GLY A 188 -9.90 7.37 -22.07
N ASP A 189 -8.59 7.59 -22.12
CA ASP A 189 -7.59 6.64 -22.61
C ASP A 189 -7.41 5.41 -21.70
N GLU A 190 -7.85 5.46 -20.44
CA GLU A 190 -7.75 4.35 -19.48
C GLU A 190 -8.78 3.23 -19.75
N GLN A 191 -9.65 3.37 -20.76
CA GLN A 191 -10.60 2.32 -21.15
C GLN A 191 -9.91 1.03 -21.58
N ASP A 192 -8.69 1.11 -22.14
CA ASP A 192 -7.90 -0.07 -22.51
C ASP A 192 -7.53 -0.94 -21.30
N ALA A 193 -7.48 -0.35 -20.10
CA ALA A 193 -7.23 -1.07 -18.85
C ALA A 193 -8.37 -2.05 -18.51
N LEU A 194 -9.57 -1.84 -19.06
CA LEU A 194 -10.72 -2.76 -18.90
C LEU A 194 -10.64 -4.00 -19.81
N SER A 195 -9.66 -4.07 -20.70
CA SER A 195 -9.48 -5.18 -21.63
C SER A 195 -8.20 -5.95 -21.29
N PRO A 196 -8.30 -7.21 -20.85
CA PRO A 196 -7.13 -8.05 -20.68
C PRO A 196 -6.38 -8.22 -22.00
N ARG A 197 -5.06 -8.16 -21.95
CA ARG A 197 -4.16 -8.47 -23.08
C ARG A 197 -3.76 -9.94 -23.09
N GLY A 198 -3.74 -10.57 -21.92
CA GLY A 198 -3.52 -12.00 -21.77
C GLY A 198 -4.58 -12.82 -22.50
N THR A 199 -4.19 -14.03 -22.91
CA THR A 199 -5.08 -14.97 -23.63
C THR A 199 -5.42 -16.23 -22.84
N HIS A 200 -4.82 -16.37 -21.65
CA HIS A 200 -4.99 -17.46 -20.71
C HIS A 200 -5.09 -16.92 -19.29
N PHE A 201 -5.61 -17.72 -18.37
CA PHE A 201 -5.93 -17.29 -17.01
C PHE A 201 -4.73 -16.77 -16.24
N GLU A 202 -3.61 -17.49 -16.28
CA GLU A 202 -2.37 -17.17 -15.59
C GLU A 202 -1.77 -15.86 -16.11
N GLN A 203 -1.89 -15.61 -17.43
CA GLN A 203 -1.49 -14.34 -18.03
C GLN A 203 -2.36 -13.18 -17.54
N GLY A 204 -3.68 -13.39 -17.40
CA GLY A 204 -4.58 -12.38 -16.85
C GLY A 204 -4.29 -12.08 -15.37
N VAL A 205 -3.96 -13.11 -14.57
CA VAL A 205 -3.52 -12.94 -13.17
C VAL A 205 -2.23 -12.11 -13.11
N HIS A 206 -1.22 -12.44 -13.93
CA HIS A 206 0.02 -11.66 -13.99
C HIS A 206 -0.20 -10.22 -14.43
N GLU A 207 -1.01 -10.01 -15.46
CA GLU A 207 -1.37 -8.68 -15.95
C GLU A 207 -2.07 -7.87 -14.87
N TYR A 208 -2.93 -8.48 -14.05
CA TYR A 208 -3.54 -7.83 -12.91
C TYR A 208 -2.48 -7.36 -11.91
N LEU A 209 -1.57 -8.25 -11.51
CA LEU A 209 -0.53 -7.93 -10.54
C LEU A 209 0.40 -6.84 -11.06
N GLU A 210 0.77 -6.87 -12.33
CA GLU A 210 1.62 -5.86 -12.95
C GLU A 210 0.96 -4.48 -13.01
N ARG A 211 -0.34 -4.40 -13.33
CA ARG A 211 -1.03 -3.10 -13.52
C ARG A 211 -1.62 -2.50 -12.25
N TYR A 212 -2.00 -3.37 -11.32
CA TYR A 212 -2.88 -3.01 -10.21
C TYR A 212 -2.31 -3.37 -8.85
N ALA A 213 -1.07 -3.91 -8.81
CA ALA A 213 -0.37 -4.21 -7.57
C ALA A 213 1.09 -3.71 -7.56
N GLU A 214 1.47 -2.83 -8.51
CA GLU A 214 2.84 -2.28 -8.65
C GLU A 214 3.26 -1.46 -7.44
N THR A 215 2.31 -0.81 -6.78
CA THR A 215 2.50 -0.13 -5.50
C THR A 215 1.37 -0.52 -4.57
N GLY A 216 1.70 -1.41 -3.64
CA GLY A 216 0.86 -1.67 -2.46
C GLY A 216 1.30 -0.76 -1.33
N ALA A 217 0.40 -0.57 -0.36
CA ALA A 217 0.67 0.24 0.82
C ALA A 217 1.87 -0.29 1.66
N SER A 218 2.34 -1.51 1.39
CA SER A 218 3.58 -2.10 1.92
C SER A 218 4.82 -1.34 1.48
N SER A 219 4.86 -0.84 0.25
CA SER A 219 6.00 -0.10 -0.29
C SER A 219 6.13 1.29 0.36
N VAL A 220 4.99 1.96 0.56
CA VAL A 220 4.87 3.21 1.32
C VAL A 220 5.30 2.96 2.77
N ALA A 221 4.74 1.96 3.43
CA ALA A 221 5.07 1.61 4.82
C ALA A 221 6.57 1.28 5.00
N LEU A 222 7.18 0.55 4.07
CA LEU A 222 8.60 0.24 4.10
C LEU A 222 9.43 1.53 4.01
N VAL A 223 9.22 2.35 2.98
CA VAL A 223 10.04 3.55 2.76
C VAL A 223 9.80 4.58 3.85
N GLY A 224 8.56 4.78 4.28
CA GLY A 224 8.19 5.68 5.37
C GLY A 224 8.74 5.25 6.73
N GLY A 225 9.02 3.95 6.92
CA GLY A 225 9.60 3.41 8.14
C GLY A 225 11.13 3.54 8.26
N LEU A 226 11.86 3.70 7.15
CA LEU A 226 13.33 3.77 7.13
C LEU A 226 13.94 4.83 8.06
N PRO A 227 13.38 6.06 8.15
CA PRO A 227 13.90 7.09 9.05
C PRO A 227 13.83 6.75 10.53
N PHE A 228 13.10 5.70 10.92
CA PHE A 228 12.95 5.28 12.31
C PHE A 228 13.75 3.99 12.60
N ALA A 229 14.38 3.41 11.58
CA ALA A 229 15.19 2.22 11.72
C ALA A 229 16.47 2.54 12.50
N ARG A 230 16.56 2.06 13.74
CA ARG A 230 17.74 2.25 14.60
C ARG A 230 18.95 1.45 14.15
N ALA A 231 18.70 0.33 13.46
CA ALA A 231 19.74 -0.55 12.98
C ALA A 231 20.52 -0.01 11.76
N LEU A 232 20.05 1.06 11.10
CA LEU A 232 20.68 1.58 9.88
C LEU A 232 21.76 2.61 10.20
N THR A 233 22.98 2.38 9.71
CA THR A 233 23.99 3.43 9.59
C THR A 233 23.73 4.30 8.34
N PRO A 234 24.37 5.48 8.20
CA PRO A 234 24.26 6.27 6.96
C PRO A 234 24.64 5.49 5.71
N ARG A 235 25.68 4.67 5.77
CA ARG A 235 26.12 3.82 4.65
C ARG A 235 25.10 2.73 4.32
N ASP A 236 24.47 2.14 5.34
CA ASP A 236 23.44 1.13 5.13
C ASP A 236 22.19 1.73 4.51
N LEU A 237 21.77 2.92 4.96
CA LEU A 237 20.64 3.63 4.38
C LEU A 237 20.91 4.03 2.93
N GLU A 238 22.08 4.58 2.61
CA GLU A 238 22.46 4.92 1.22
C GLU A 238 22.35 3.71 0.29
N LYS A 239 22.94 2.58 0.69
CA LYS A 239 22.86 1.33 -0.07
C LYS A 239 21.44 0.80 -0.18
N LEU A 240 20.68 0.84 0.91
CA LEU A 240 19.29 0.40 0.92
C LEU A 240 18.45 1.25 -0.03
N LEU A 241 18.59 2.57 -0.01
CA LEU A 241 17.91 3.45 -0.96
C LEU A 241 18.34 3.15 -2.40
N GLY A 242 19.62 2.84 -2.64
CA GLY A 242 20.11 2.36 -3.93
C GLY A 242 19.39 1.09 -4.38
N VAL A 243 19.30 0.06 -3.52
CA VAL A 243 18.56 -1.18 -3.83
C VAL A 243 17.08 -0.91 -4.11
N LEU A 244 16.44 -0.05 -3.31
CA LEU A 244 15.02 0.25 -3.45
C LEU A 244 14.70 1.10 -4.70
N ARG A 245 15.68 1.81 -5.25
CA ARG A 245 15.56 2.61 -6.48
C ARG A 245 15.96 1.85 -7.73
N GLU A 246 17.10 1.15 -7.68
CA GLU A 246 17.80 0.60 -8.85
C GLU A 246 17.72 -0.93 -8.94
N GLY A 247 17.45 -1.61 -7.83
CA GLY A 247 17.28 -3.06 -7.80
C GLY A 247 16.01 -3.43 -8.53
N SER A 248 16.15 -4.13 -9.67
CA SER A 248 15.09 -4.65 -10.55
C SER A 248 13.76 -4.85 -9.83
N ASP A 249 12.92 -3.82 -9.87
CA ASP A 249 11.59 -3.73 -9.26
C ASP A 249 11.42 -4.46 -7.90
N PHE A 250 12.36 -4.31 -6.96
CA PHE A 250 12.31 -4.98 -5.66
C PHE A 250 11.01 -4.66 -4.90
N LEU A 251 10.65 -3.38 -4.85
CA LEU A 251 9.44 -2.90 -4.19
C LEU A 251 8.16 -3.37 -4.87
N GLY A 252 8.11 -3.36 -6.21
CA GLY A 252 6.95 -3.86 -6.95
C GLY A 252 6.82 -5.38 -6.81
N GLY A 253 7.92 -6.11 -6.75
CA GLY A 253 7.92 -7.54 -6.43
C GLY A 253 7.25 -7.81 -5.09
N VAL A 254 7.71 -7.17 -4.01
CA VAL A 254 7.13 -7.31 -2.67
C VAL A 254 5.64 -6.92 -2.65
N ALA A 255 5.26 -5.84 -3.33
CA ALA A 255 3.88 -5.40 -3.42
C ALA A 255 2.98 -6.42 -4.12
N ARG A 256 3.42 -6.94 -5.29
CA ARG A 256 2.68 -7.97 -6.04
C ARG A 256 2.55 -9.27 -5.28
N LEU A 257 3.58 -9.69 -4.54
CA LEU A 257 3.49 -10.88 -3.69
C LEU A 257 2.39 -10.73 -2.65
N LEU A 258 2.39 -9.61 -1.92
CA LEU A 258 1.45 -9.38 -0.84
C LEU A 258 0.02 -9.25 -1.39
N ARG A 259 -0.15 -8.55 -2.53
CA ARG A 259 -1.45 -8.48 -3.20
C ARG A 259 -1.92 -9.86 -3.66
N PHE A 260 -1.06 -10.65 -4.29
CA PHE A 260 -1.49 -11.97 -4.74
C PHE A 260 -1.82 -12.91 -3.56
N ALA A 261 -1.10 -12.79 -2.45
CA ALA A 261 -1.42 -13.53 -1.23
C ALA A 261 -2.82 -13.17 -0.67
N GLN A 262 -3.24 -11.91 -0.80
CA GLN A 262 -4.59 -11.45 -0.44
C GLN A 262 -5.64 -11.99 -1.42
N ASP A 263 -5.33 -11.98 -2.72
CA ASP A 263 -6.24 -12.37 -3.79
C ASP A 263 -6.25 -13.87 -4.10
N VAL A 264 -5.50 -14.71 -3.36
CA VAL A 264 -5.42 -16.16 -3.64
C VAL A 264 -6.77 -16.87 -3.47
N ARG A 265 -7.71 -16.23 -2.76
CA ARG A 265 -9.12 -16.61 -2.75
C ARG A 265 -9.90 -15.56 -3.51
N PHE A 266 -10.73 -16.03 -4.43
CA PHE A 266 -11.64 -15.19 -5.18
C PHE A 266 -12.69 -14.57 -4.25
N ASP A 267 -12.70 -13.24 -4.19
CA ASP A 267 -13.74 -12.45 -3.55
C ASP A 267 -14.74 -11.93 -4.61
N PRO A 268 -15.97 -12.47 -4.67
CA PRO A 268 -16.98 -12.01 -5.63
C PRO A 268 -17.52 -10.60 -5.35
N SER A 269 -17.24 -10.04 -4.17
CA SER A 269 -17.62 -8.66 -3.81
C SER A 269 -16.66 -7.60 -4.35
N GLU A 270 -15.43 -8.02 -4.70
CA GLU A 270 -14.46 -7.19 -5.39
C GLU A 270 -14.66 -7.32 -6.91
N PRO A 271 -15.09 -6.26 -7.60
CA PRO A 271 -15.32 -6.34 -9.04
C PRO A 271 -14.01 -6.48 -9.82
N LEU A 272 -12.87 -6.05 -9.27
CA LEU A 272 -11.56 -6.10 -9.92
C LEU A 272 -10.54 -6.76 -8.99
N ASN A 273 -10.27 -8.04 -9.23
CA ASN A 273 -9.23 -8.82 -8.56
C ASN A 273 -8.52 -9.76 -9.54
N SER A 274 -7.47 -10.43 -9.07
CA SER A 274 -6.68 -11.34 -9.91
C SER A 274 -7.51 -12.44 -10.58
N GLY A 275 -8.48 -13.02 -9.88
CA GLY A 275 -9.38 -14.05 -10.40
C GLY A 275 -10.30 -13.55 -11.51
N VAL A 276 -10.88 -12.35 -11.35
CA VAL A 276 -11.70 -11.72 -12.40
C VAL A 276 -10.87 -11.47 -13.64
N MET A 277 -9.68 -10.88 -13.49
CA MET A 277 -8.80 -10.57 -14.63
C MET A 277 -8.33 -11.84 -15.35
N GLY A 278 -7.97 -12.89 -14.59
CA GLY A 278 -7.63 -14.19 -15.15
C GLY A 278 -8.78 -14.79 -15.95
N TYR A 279 -9.98 -14.81 -15.38
CA TYR A 279 -11.16 -15.31 -16.07
C TYR A 279 -11.47 -14.50 -17.34
N ALA A 280 -11.39 -13.17 -17.25
CA ALA A 280 -11.58 -12.25 -18.38
C ALA A 280 -10.65 -12.56 -19.55
N ALA A 281 -9.35 -12.73 -19.25
CA ALA A 281 -8.33 -13.04 -20.23
C ALA A 281 -8.60 -14.37 -20.96
N GLU A 282 -8.92 -15.41 -20.19
CA GLU A 282 -9.23 -16.73 -20.72
C GLU A 282 -10.46 -16.72 -21.63
N GLN A 283 -11.53 -16.05 -21.19
CA GLN A 283 -12.78 -15.96 -21.94
C GLN A 283 -12.73 -14.90 -23.05
N ARG A 284 -11.63 -14.11 -23.13
CA ARG A 284 -11.45 -12.98 -24.05
C ARG A 284 -12.59 -11.95 -23.95
N GLN A 285 -13.01 -11.69 -22.72
CA GLN A 285 -14.07 -10.76 -22.39
C GLN A 285 -13.50 -9.48 -21.81
N ARG A 286 -14.20 -8.36 -22.02
CA ARG A 286 -13.89 -7.13 -21.31
C ARG A 286 -14.35 -7.26 -19.87
N LEU A 287 -13.64 -6.61 -18.94
CA LEU A 287 -14.00 -6.61 -17.52
C LEU A 287 -15.43 -6.14 -17.26
N THR A 288 -15.94 -5.21 -18.07
CA THR A 288 -17.32 -4.68 -17.99
C THR A 288 -18.42 -5.68 -18.37
N GLU A 289 -18.05 -6.80 -19.00
CA GLU A 289 -18.98 -7.84 -19.44
C GLU A 289 -19.09 -8.96 -18.41
N ILE A 290 -18.22 -8.95 -17.41
CA ILE A 290 -18.11 -10.01 -16.41
C ILE A 290 -18.97 -9.66 -15.20
N ASN A 291 -19.78 -10.64 -14.79
CA ASN A 291 -20.46 -10.59 -13.51
C ASN A 291 -19.67 -11.41 -12.48
N ALA A 292 -18.81 -10.75 -11.70
CA ALA A 292 -17.97 -11.37 -10.67
C ALA A 292 -18.77 -12.25 -9.70
N THR A 293 -20.00 -11.84 -9.35
CA THR A 293 -20.87 -12.59 -8.41
C THR A 293 -21.33 -13.96 -8.94
N ARG A 294 -21.17 -14.23 -10.24
CA ARG A 294 -21.59 -15.47 -10.90
C ARG A 294 -20.42 -16.36 -11.31
N LEU A 295 -19.18 -15.95 -11.04
CA LEU A 295 -18.00 -16.72 -11.41
C LEU A 295 -17.86 -18.00 -10.55
N PRO A 296 -17.27 -19.08 -11.08
CA PRO A 296 -17.13 -20.35 -10.37
C PRO A 296 -16.07 -20.26 -9.27
N ARG A 297 -16.46 -19.81 -8.07
CA ARG A 297 -15.55 -19.49 -6.96
C ARG A 297 -14.57 -20.61 -6.59
N GLU A 298 -15.05 -21.84 -6.38
CA GLU A 298 -14.18 -22.95 -5.95
C GLU A 298 -13.15 -23.34 -7.01
N GLU A 299 -13.53 -23.24 -8.29
CA GLU A 299 -12.63 -23.48 -9.41
C GLU A 299 -11.55 -22.39 -9.47
N LEU A 300 -11.97 -21.13 -9.40
CA LEU A 300 -11.05 -19.98 -9.39
C LEU A 300 -10.08 -20.05 -8.21
N ASP A 301 -10.56 -20.35 -7.00
CA ASP A 301 -9.71 -20.54 -5.81
C ASP A 301 -8.66 -21.64 -6.05
N THR A 302 -9.05 -22.75 -6.68
CA THR A 302 -8.13 -23.85 -6.99
C THR A 302 -7.06 -23.42 -7.98
N ARG A 303 -7.43 -22.65 -9.01
CA ARG A 303 -6.52 -22.15 -10.04
C ARG A 303 -5.57 -21.09 -9.49
N LEU A 304 -6.09 -20.13 -8.74
CA LEU A 304 -5.31 -19.07 -8.08
C LEU A 304 -4.29 -19.66 -7.10
N LYS A 305 -4.63 -20.70 -6.34
CA LYS A 305 -3.68 -21.40 -5.45
C LYS A 305 -2.56 -22.10 -6.20
N ARG A 306 -2.83 -22.66 -7.39
CA ARG A 306 -1.78 -23.26 -8.24
C ARG A 306 -0.85 -22.17 -8.76
N GLU A 307 -1.42 -21.11 -9.33
CA GLU A 307 -0.64 -19.98 -9.85
C GLU A 307 0.17 -19.30 -8.73
N TRP A 308 -0.39 -19.19 -7.52
CA TRP A 308 0.34 -18.70 -6.34
C TRP A 308 1.59 -19.50 -6.05
N ALA A 309 1.53 -20.83 -6.11
CA ALA A 309 2.69 -21.68 -5.84
C ALA A 309 3.82 -21.40 -6.83
N ASP A 310 3.50 -21.26 -8.12
CA ASP A 310 4.48 -21.01 -9.18
C ASP A 310 5.00 -19.56 -9.14
N TYR A 311 4.11 -18.58 -9.06
CA TYR A 311 4.44 -17.16 -8.98
C TYR A 311 5.35 -16.85 -7.79
N SER A 312 4.95 -17.33 -6.61
CA SER A 312 5.67 -17.05 -5.38
C SER A 312 7.06 -17.70 -5.42
N ALA A 313 7.20 -18.95 -5.88
CA ALA A 313 8.50 -19.59 -6.01
C ALA A 313 9.46 -18.78 -6.90
N ARG A 314 9.00 -18.29 -8.06
CA ARG A 314 9.79 -17.44 -8.95
C ARG A 314 10.19 -16.13 -8.28
N LEU A 315 9.23 -15.42 -7.70
CA LEU A 315 9.49 -14.11 -7.11
C LEU A 315 10.43 -14.19 -5.90
N ARG A 316 10.37 -15.28 -5.12
CA ARG A 316 11.35 -15.52 -4.06
C ARG A 316 12.77 -15.59 -4.62
N GLN A 317 12.98 -16.30 -5.72
CA GLN A 317 14.30 -16.42 -6.34
C GLN A 317 14.81 -15.06 -6.82
N GLU A 318 13.94 -14.22 -7.38
CA GLU A 318 14.28 -12.86 -7.80
C GLU A 318 14.71 -12.00 -6.60
N LEU A 319 13.94 -12.02 -5.50
CA LEU A 319 14.27 -11.28 -4.28
C LEU A 319 15.56 -11.80 -3.62
N ASP A 320 15.74 -13.12 -3.54
CA ASP A 320 16.96 -13.73 -3.02
C ASP A 320 18.18 -13.40 -3.90
N ALA A 321 18.02 -13.27 -5.22
CA ALA A 321 19.08 -12.84 -6.14
C ALA A 321 19.50 -11.37 -5.91
N VAL A 322 18.54 -10.48 -5.65
CA VAL A 322 18.82 -9.08 -5.26
C VAL A 322 19.63 -9.06 -3.95
N VAL A 323 19.21 -9.83 -2.94
CA VAL A 323 19.94 -9.93 -1.66
C VAL A 323 21.34 -10.53 -1.86
N ALA A 324 21.48 -11.56 -2.71
CA ALA A 324 22.77 -12.17 -3.01
C ALA A 324 23.72 -11.22 -3.76
N GLY A 325 23.18 -10.33 -4.61
CA GLY A 325 23.94 -9.29 -5.31
C GLY A 325 24.65 -8.30 -4.39
N LEU A 326 24.26 -8.23 -3.11
CA LEU A 326 24.94 -7.43 -2.09
C LEU A 326 26.28 -8.04 -1.61
N GLY A 327 26.64 -9.28 -1.96
CA GLY A 327 27.91 -9.87 -1.55
C GLY A 327 28.07 -9.99 -0.03
N ASP A 328 29.19 -9.53 0.53
CA ASP A 328 29.50 -9.60 1.97
C ASP A 328 29.15 -8.29 2.72
N GLU A 329 28.24 -7.49 2.17
CA GLU A 329 27.87 -6.20 2.75
C GLU A 329 27.07 -6.36 4.07
N PRO A 330 27.30 -5.49 5.08
CA PRO A 330 26.58 -5.54 6.36
C PRO A 330 25.05 -5.41 6.25
N LEU A 331 24.57 -4.83 5.15
CA LEU A 331 23.13 -4.71 4.84
C LEU A 331 22.49 -6.04 4.46
N ARG A 332 23.27 -7.02 3.97
CA ARG A 332 22.73 -8.28 3.44
C ARG A 332 21.91 -9.08 4.47
N PRO A 333 22.37 -9.30 5.72
CA PRO A 333 21.58 -10.01 6.72
C PRO A 333 20.24 -9.33 7.03
N LEU A 334 20.22 -7.99 7.01
CA LEU A 334 19.01 -7.20 7.23
C LEU A 334 18.02 -7.39 6.08
N LEU A 335 18.48 -7.28 4.83
CA LEU A 335 17.64 -7.48 3.64
C LEU A 335 17.19 -8.94 3.48
N GLN A 336 18.01 -9.92 3.89
CA GLN A 336 17.63 -11.32 3.95
C GLN A 336 16.50 -11.54 4.96
N THR A 337 16.60 -10.94 6.15
CA THR A 337 15.57 -11.01 7.19
C THR A 337 14.26 -10.39 6.69
N PHE A 338 14.36 -9.24 6.01
CA PHE A 338 13.24 -8.60 5.30
C PHE A 338 12.53 -9.59 4.37
N VAL A 339 13.28 -10.25 3.46
CA VAL A 339 12.69 -11.14 2.45
C VAL A 339 12.03 -12.34 3.12
N GLN A 340 12.67 -12.92 4.14
CA GLN A 340 12.11 -14.03 4.92
C GLN A 340 10.81 -13.63 5.64
N SER A 341 10.75 -12.43 6.21
CA SER A 341 9.55 -11.92 6.87
C SER A 341 8.40 -11.69 5.90
N VAL A 342 8.68 -11.07 4.75
CA VAL A 342 7.70 -10.88 3.66
C VAL A 342 7.13 -12.24 3.24
N TRP A 343 8.00 -13.24 3.08
CA TRP A 343 7.60 -14.60 2.70
C TRP A 343 6.72 -15.29 3.73
N ALA A 344 7.10 -15.19 5.00
CA ALA A 344 6.34 -15.79 6.10
C ALA A 344 4.95 -15.17 6.24
N ILE A 345 4.82 -13.86 6.01
CA ILE A 345 3.53 -13.18 6.08
C ILE A 345 2.67 -13.52 4.86
N SER A 346 3.23 -13.45 3.65
CA SER A 346 2.48 -13.75 2.43
C SER A 346 1.94 -15.19 2.42
N THR A 347 2.77 -16.16 2.85
CA THR A 347 2.33 -17.57 2.98
C THR A 347 1.17 -17.70 3.95
N ARG A 348 1.25 -17.05 5.12
CA ARG A 348 0.16 -17.06 6.11
C ARG A 348 -1.11 -16.40 5.60
N LEU A 349 -1.00 -15.29 4.87
CA LEU A 349 -2.16 -14.62 4.26
C LEU A 349 -2.83 -15.54 3.25
N ALA A 350 -2.04 -16.19 2.40
CA ALA A 350 -2.55 -17.13 1.40
C ALA A 350 -3.23 -18.36 2.05
N GLU A 351 -2.65 -18.89 3.13
CA GLU A 351 -3.20 -20.03 3.88
C GLU A 351 -4.49 -19.66 4.63
N ALA A 352 -4.46 -18.56 5.39
CA ALA A 352 -5.61 -18.08 6.16
C ALA A 352 -6.79 -17.77 5.23
N GLY A 353 -6.49 -17.07 4.13
CA GLY A 353 -7.40 -16.47 3.18
C GLY A 353 -8.44 -15.55 3.81
N HIS A 354 -8.89 -14.54 3.07
CA HIS A 354 -10.03 -13.75 3.51
C HIS A 354 -11.27 -14.66 3.53
N ASP A 355 -11.83 -14.91 4.71
CA ASP A 355 -13.18 -15.47 4.82
C ASP A 355 -14.15 -14.28 4.67
N PRO A 356 -14.90 -14.16 3.56
CA PRO A 356 -15.75 -13.00 3.31
C PRO A 356 -17.02 -13.00 4.19
N ARG A 357 -17.03 -13.72 5.32
CA ARG A 357 -18.12 -13.65 6.29
C ARG A 357 -17.76 -12.71 7.43
N PRO A 358 -18.21 -11.45 7.41
CA PRO A 358 -18.48 -10.73 8.64
C PRO A 358 -19.80 -11.27 9.22
N GLY A 359 -19.76 -11.87 10.42
CA GLY A 359 -20.89 -11.97 11.35
C GLY A 359 -22.14 -12.74 10.89
N THR A 360 -22.40 -13.86 11.56
CA THR A 360 -23.79 -14.16 11.96
C THR A 360 -24.24 -13.22 13.06
#